data_AF-A0A4R2AX01-F1
#
_entry.id   AF-A0A4R2AX01-F1
#
_cell.length_a   1.000
_cell.length_b   1.000
_cell.length_c   1.000
_cell.angle_alpha   90.00
_cell.angle_beta   90.00
_cell.angle_gamma   90.00
#
_symmetry.space_group_name_H-M   'P 1'
#
loop_
_entity.id
_entity.type
_entity.pdbx_description
1 polymer ?
#
loop_
_entity_poly.entity_id
_entity_poly.type
_entity_poly.pdbx_seq_one_letter_code
_entity_poly.pdbx_strand_id
1 'polypeptide(L)'
;MQTETVTLAPFEAHHLDGAVALSRAAGWAHRREDWEMIWSLSEGRIALAGDRVVGTALMTPFGNTCSAINMIIVDESQRGRGLGRKLTSAVIELAGDRECRLTATSDGLPLYEKLGFVATHQVVRHQGVVGQVDTPENVGWFGPGDAMPAFKALDRAAFGADRDALHDALAKEGPFAVVRKGDNIVAFAATRSFGMGEVVGPVVAENAEQARDLIAFILSGKEGRFVRIDIPEQSRLSSLLARWGLPHEGGVVAMARGATGESKTPEVRTFVLASQALG
;
A
#
# COMPACT_ATOMS: atom_id res chain seq x y z
N MET A 1 -31.04 -26.09 -2.49
CA MET A 1 -30.20 -25.02 -3.04
C MET A 1 -28.96 -25.68 -3.63
N GLN A 2 -28.76 -25.62 -4.95
CA GLN A 2 -27.51 -26.08 -5.55
C GLN A 2 -26.40 -25.14 -5.10
N THR A 3 -25.37 -25.69 -4.44
CA THR A 3 -24.16 -24.93 -4.12
C THR A 3 -23.47 -24.64 -5.45
N GLU A 4 -23.50 -23.39 -5.92
CA GLU A 4 -22.69 -22.98 -7.07
C GLU A 4 -21.23 -23.37 -6.82
N THR A 5 -20.65 -24.15 -7.74
CA THR A 5 -19.26 -24.59 -7.65
C THR A 5 -18.35 -23.39 -7.86
N VAL A 6 -17.49 -23.12 -6.88
CA VAL A 6 -16.48 -22.06 -6.98
C VAL A 6 -15.17 -22.64 -7.50
N THR A 7 -14.62 -22.05 -8.56
CA THR A 7 -13.33 -22.42 -9.15
C THR A 7 -12.31 -21.30 -8.96
N LEU A 8 -11.01 -21.65 -8.90
CA LEU A 8 -9.93 -20.67 -8.91
C LEU A 8 -9.31 -20.61 -10.30
N ALA A 9 -9.02 -19.41 -10.79
CA ALA A 9 -8.38 -19.15 -12.07
C ALA A 9 -7.31 -18.04 -11.95
N PRO A 10 -6.41 -17.87 -12.94
CA PRO A 10 -5.56 -16.69 -13.03
C PRO A 10 -6.37 -15.40 -13.07
N PHE A 11 -5.89 -14.33 -12.41
CA PHE A 11 -6.52 -13.02 -12.49
C PHE A 11 -6.10 -12.32 -13.79
N GLU A 12 -7.02 -12.31 -14.76
CA GLU A 12 -6.88 -11.56 -16.02
C GLU A 12 -7.64 -10.21 -16.04
N ALA A 13 -7.27 -9.32 -16.98
CA ALA A 13 -7.81 -7.97 -17.10
C ALA A 13 -9.34 -7.90 -17.18
N HIS A 14 -9.99 -8.87 -17.84
CA HIS A 14 -11.45 -8.90 -17.97
C HIS A 14 -12.19 -9.12 -16.63
N HIS A 15 -11.50 -9.54 -15.56
CA HIS A 15 -12.06 -9.68 -14.22
C HIS A 15 -12.07 -8.38 -13.40
N LEU A 16 -11.42 -7.30 -13.87
CA LEU A 16 -11.25 -6.07 -13.10
C LEU A 16 -12.59 -5.44 -12.69
N ASP A 17 -13.60 -5.45 -13.55
CA ASP A 17 -14.94 -4.95 -13.21
C ASP A 17 -15.57 -5.72 -12.04
N GLY A 18 -15.40 -7.05 -12.03
CA GLY A 18 -15.84 -7.90 -10.94
C GLY A 18 -15.09 -7.63 -9.63
N ALA A 19 -13.77 -7.42 -9.70
CA ALA A 19 -12.95 -7.08 -8.54
C ALA A 19 -13.30 -5.70 -7.96
N VAL A 20 -13.55 -4.70 -8.81
CA VAL A 20 -14.02 -3.37 -8.41
C VAL A 20 -15.37 -3.48 -7.70
N ALA A 21 -16.33 -4.21 -8.29
CA ALA A 21 -17.64 -4.43 -7.68
C ALA A 21 -17.52 -5.13 -6.32
N LEU A 22 -16.66 -6.14 -6.22
CA LEU A 22 -16.41 -6.86 -4.97
C LEU A 22 -15.80 -5.95 -3.89
N SER A 23 -14.86 -5.08 -4.25
CA SER A 23 -14.26 -4.13 -3.32
C SER A 23 -15.26 -3.10 -2.81
N ARG A 24 -16.16 -2.60 -3.68
CA ARG A 24 -17.25 -1.70 -3.29
C ARG A 24 -18.22 -2.37 -2.32
N ALA A 25 -18.59 -3.63 -2.59
CA ALA A 25 -19.44 -4.41 -1.69
C ALA A 25 -18.77 -4.64 -0.32
N ALA A 26 -17.44 -4.73 -0.27
CA ALA A 26 -16.66 -4.78 0.96
C ALA A 26 -16.44 -3.42 1.64
N GLY A 27 -17.02 -2.33 1.11
CA GLY A 27 -16.87 -0.97 1.62
C GLY A 27 -15.51 -0.33 1.33
N TRP A 28 -14.73 -0.89 0.41
CA TRP A 28 -13.43 -0.34 0.03
C TRP A 28 -13.60 0.73 -1.05
N ALA A 29 -13.01 1.90 -0.83
CA ALA A 29 -13.10 3.04 -1.75
C ALA A 29 -12.24 2.91 -3.02
N HIS A 30 -11.78 1.70 -3.41
CA HIS A 30 -10.90 1.56 -4.58
C HIS A 30 -11.65 1.91 -5.87
N ARG A 31 -11.02 2.75 -6.70
CA ARG A 31 -11.47 3.04 -8.06
C ARG A 31 -10.98 1.95 -9.01
N ARG A 32 -11.41 2.00 -10.28
CA ARG A 32 -10.94 1.05 -11.28
C ARG A 32 -9.45 1.23 -11.54
N GLU A 33 -9.00 2.47 -11.61
CA GLU A 33 -7.61 2.85 -11.87
C GLU A 33 -6.69 2.37 -10.73
N ASP A 34 -7.20 2.40 -9.49
CA ASP A 34 -6.47 1.87 -8.33
C ASP A 34 -6.27 0.34 -8.45
N TRP A 35 -7.28 -0.38 -8.94
CA TRP A 35 -7.20 -1.81 -9.23
C TRP A 35 -6.28 -2.11 -10.42
N GLU A 36 -6.38 -1.35 -11.50
CA GLU A 36 -5.54 -1.50 -12.70
C GLU A 36 -4.05 -1.30 -12.36
N MET A 37 -3.71 -0.29 -11.57
CA MET A 37 -2.34 -0.05 -11.11
C MET A 37 -1.83 -1.25 -10.31
N ILE A 38 -2.53 -1.68 -9.26
CA ILE A 38 -2.08 -2.78 -8.41
C ILE A 38 -2.00 -4.08 -9.21
N TRP A 39 -3.00 -4.36 -10.06
CA TRP A 39 -3.02 -5.54 -10.91
C TRP A 39 -1.85 -5.55 -11.91
N SER A 40 -1.52 -4.40 -12.52
CA SER A 40 -0.39 -4.31 -13.47
C SER A 40 0.98 -4.59 -12.83
N LEU A 41 1.08 -4.44 -11.50
CA LEU A 41 2.27 -4.72 -10.71
C LEU A 41 2.29 -6.14 -10.15
N SER A 42 1.22 -6.93 -10.34
CA SER A 42 0.97 -8.15 -9.57
C SER A 42 0.67 -9.37 -10.43
N GLU A 43 0.85 -10.54 -9.83
CA GLU A 43 0.24 -11.78 -10.29
C GLU A 43 -0.90 -12.17 -9.34
N GLY A 44 -1.95 -12.80 -9.85
CA GLY A 44 -3.18 -12.97 -9.08
C GLY A 44 -3.93 -14.26 -9.28
N ARG A 45 -4.86 -14.50 -8.35
CA ARG A 45 -5.90 -15.53 -8.46
C ARG A 45 -7.27 -14.90 -8.24
N ILE A 46 -8.22 -15.38 -9.02
CA ILE A 46 -9.63 -15.03 -8.92
C ILE A 46 -10.42 -16.29 -8.54
N ALA A 47 -11.46 -16.12 -7.73
CA ALA A 47 -12.45 -17.14 -7.46
C ALA A 47 -13.75 -16.81 -8.20
N LEU A 48 -14.27 -17.78 -8.96
CA LEU A 48 -15.41 -17.62 -9.85
C LEU A 48 -16.54 -18.56 -9.46
N ALA A 49 -17.75 -18.03 -9.38
CA ALA A 49 -19.00 -18.80 -9.33
C ALA A 49 -19.72 -18.61 -10.67
N GLY A 50 -19.55 -19.57 -11.59
CA GLY A 50 -19.82 -19.32 -13.01
C GLY A 50 -18.86 -18.26 -13.55
N ASP A 51 -19.39 -17.18 -14.15
CA ASP A 51 -18.59 -16.05 -14.62
C ASP A 51 -18.46 -14.92 -13.58
N ARG A 52 -19.13 -15.07 -12.42
CA ARG A 52 -19.13 -14.04 -11.38
C ARG A 52 -17.89 -14.13 -10.51
N VAL A 53 -17.16 -13.03 -10.41
CA VAL A 53 -16.08 -12.85 -9.43
C VAL A 53 -16.64 -12.86 -8.01
N VAL A 54 -16.22 -13.84 -7.21
CA VAL A 54 -16.61 -13.99 -5.79
C VAL A 54 -15.42 -13.96 -4.84
N GLY A 55 -14.21 -13.84 -5.36
CA GLY A 55 -13.03 -13.59 -4.55
C GLY A 55 -11.81 -13.19 -5.37
N THR A 56 -10.91 -12.45 -4.75
CA THR A 56 -9.66 -11.95 -5.33
C THR A 56 -8.50 -12.25 -4.38
N ALA A 57 -7.30 -12.40 -4.91
CA ALA A 57 -6.04 -12.28 -4.19
C ALA A 57 -4.92 -11.95 -5.18
N LEU A 58 -3.99 -11.09 -4.77
CA LEU A 58 -2.82 -10.68 -5.55
C LEU A 58 -1.53 -10.90 -4.77
N MET A 59 -0.44 -11.08 -5.52
CA MET A 59 0.95 -11.07 -5.07
C MET A 59 1.71 -10.06 -5.92
N THR A 60 2.26 -9.02 -5.28
CA THR A 60 3.15 -8.05 -5.92
C THR A 60 4.59 -8.40 -5.58
N PRO A 61 5.45 -8.77 -6.55
CA PRO A 61 6.86 -9.04 -6.28
C PRO A 61 7.64 -7.74 -6.09
N PHE A 62 8.52 -7.71 -5.09
CA PHE A 62 9.49 -6.64 -4.87
C PHE A 62 10.91 -7.19 -5.04
N GLY A 63 11.33 -7.24 -6.30
CA GLY A 63 12.54 -7.95 -6.73
C GLY A 63 12.50 -9.42 -6.32
N ASN A 64 13.65 -9.94 -5.88
CA ASN A 64 13.78 -11.31 -5.37
C ASN A 64 13.76 -11.38 -3.83
N THR A 65 13.46 -10.27 -3.15
CA THR A 65 13.58 -10.17 -1.69
C THR A 65 12.28 -10.51 -0.99
N CYS A 66 11.20 -9.81 -1.33
CA CYS A 66 9.90 -10.02 -0.71
C CYS A 66 8.75 -9.83 -1.72
N SER A 67 7.55 -10.19 -1.29
CA SER A 67 6.30 -10.04 -2.01
C SER A 67 5.23 -9.45 -1.10
N ALA A 68 4.47 -8.48 -1.58
CA ALA A 68 3.25 -8.06 -0.92
C ALA A 68 2.11 -9.03 -1.29
N ILE A 69 1.46 -9.61 -0.30
CA ILE A 69 0.22 -10.38 -0.46
C ILE A 69 -0.94 -9.43 -0.18
N ASN A 70 -1.74 -9.11 -1.20
CA ASN A 70 -2.68 -8.01 -1.13
C ASN A 70 -3.96 -8.24 -1.93
N MET A 71 -4.88 -7.26 -1.83
CA MET A 71 -6.17 -7.25 -2.52
C MET A 71 -6.96 -8.55 -2.34
N ILE A 72 -6.93 -9.12 -1.12
CA ILE A 72 -7.68 -10.31 -0.76
C ILE A 72 -9.08 -9.93 -0.33
N ILE A 73 -10.08 -10.31 -1.13
CA ILE A 73 -11.48 -10.08 -0.84
C ILE A 73 -12.25 -11.36 -1.12
N VAL A 74 -13.18 -11.70 -0.25
CA VAL A 74 -14.14 -12.80 -0.46
C VAL A 74 -15.54 -12.24 -0.29
N ASP A 75 -16.38 -12.50 -1.29
CA ASP A 75 -17.79 -12.15 -1.30
C ASP A 75 -18.46 -12.67 -0.02
N GLU A 76 -19.28 -11.83 0.61
CA GLU A 76 -19.88 -12.12 1.90
C GLU A 76 -20.68 -13.43 1.89
N SER A 77 -21.39 -13.72 0.79
CA SER A 77 -22.16 -14.97 0.62
C SER A 77 -21.29 -16.23 0.52
N GLN A 78 -19.99 -16.07 0.26
CA GLN A 78 -19.02 -17.17 0.12
C GLN A 78 -18.05 -17.29 1.32
N ARG A 79 -18.21 -16.44 2.35
CA ARG A 79 -17.39 -16.51 3.57
C ARG A 79 -17.68 -17.78 4.38
N GLY A 80 -16.75 -18.17 5.24
CA GLY A 80 -16.84 -19.40 6.05
C GLY A 80 -16.59 -20.71 5.28
N ARG A 81 -16.41 -20.67 3.96
CA ARG A 81 -16.19 -21.84 3.09
C ARG A 81 -14.71 -22.16 2.82
N GLY A 82 -13.81 -21.50 3.54
CA GLY A 82 -12.36 -21.64 3.37
C GLY A 82 -11.80 -20.98 2.10
N LEU A 83 -12.59 -20.20 1.35
CA LEU A 83 -12.16 -19.59 0.09
C LEU A 83 -11.00 -18.60 0.27
N GLY A 84 -11.04 -17.77 1.32
CA GLY A 84 -9.95 -16.84 1.63
C GLY A 84 -8.63 -17.56 1.87
N ARG A 85 -8.66 -18.71 2.56
CA ARG A 85 -7.47 -19.56 2.75
C ARG A 85 -6.94 -20.10 1.42
N LYS A 86 -7.83 -20.63 0.57
CA LYS A 86 -7.44 -21.16 -0.75
C LYS A 86 -6.79 -20.10 -1.63
N LEU A 87 -7.43 -18.93 -1.74
CA LEU A 87 -6.91 -17.80 -2.51
C LEU A 87 -5.56 -17.32 -1.97
N THR A 88 -5.46 -17.11 -0.66
CA THR A 88 -4.22 -16.63 -0.02
C THR A 88 -3.09 -17.66 -0.21
N SER A 89 -3.35 -18.94 0.00
CA SER A 89 -2.36 -20.01 -0.24
C SER A 89 -1.89 -20.01 -1.70
N ALA A 90 -2.80 -19.87 -2.66
CA ALA A 90 -2.46 -19.88 -4.08
C ALA A 90 -1.57 -18.70 -4.50
N VAL A 91 -1.73 -17.51 -3.89
CA VAL A 91 -0.85 -16.36 -4.17
C VAL A 91 0.46 -16.38 -3.36
N ILE A 92 0.48 -17.05 -2.20
CA ILE A 92 1.73 -17.36 -1.50
C ILE A 92 2.60 -18.30 -2.34
N GLU A 93 2.01 -19.28 -3.02
CA GLU A 93 2.75 -20.17 -3.92
C GLU A 93 3.43 -19.39 -5.06
N LEU A 94 2.78 -18.35 -5.59
CA LEU A 94 3.38 -17.44 -6.59
C LEU A 94 4.58 -16.66 -6.04
N ALA A 95 4.61 -16.39 -4.73
CA ALA A 95 5.74 -15.70 -4.11
C ALA A 95 7.02 -16.55 -4.09
N GLY A 96 6.92 -17.88 -4.23
CA GLY A 96 8.06 -18.79 -4.15
C GLY A 96 8.79 -18.66 -2.80
N ASP A 97 10.11 -18.49 -2.85
CA ASP A 97 10.96 -18.37 -1.65
C ASP A 97 11.02 -16.95 -1.07
N ARG A 98 10.32 -15.97 -1.66
CA ARG A 98 10.30 -14.58 -1.18
C ARG A 98 9.60 -14.49 0.18
N GLU A 99 10.11 -13.60 1.04
CA GLU A 99 9.37 -13.18 2.24
C GLU A 99 8.00 -12.63 1.82
N CYS A 100 6.92 -13.07 2.44
CA CYS A 100 5.59 -12.53 2.19
C CYS A 100 5.23 -11.48 3.24
N ARG A 101 4.81 -10.29 2.81
CA ARG A 101 4.35 -9.19 3.67
C ARG A 101 2.89 -8.87 3.36
N LEU A 102 2.09 -8.54 4.37
CA LEU A 102 0.71 -8.08 4.18
C LEU A 102 0.27 -7.15 5.31
N THR A 103 -0.86 -6.48 5.10
CA THR A 103 -1.59 -5.83 6.20
C THR A 103 -2.92 -6.53 6.44
N ALA A 104 -3.19 -6.90 7.68
CA ALA A 104 -4.39 -7.62 8.09
C ALA A 104 -5.41 -6.69 8.76
N THR A 105 -6.66 -6.77 8.32
CA THR A 105 -7.79 -6.27 9.12
C THR A 105 -8.02 -7.20 10.33
N SER A 106 -8.79 -6.76 11.32
CA SER A 106 -9.18 -7.60 12.45
C SER A 106 -9.85 -8.91 12.01
N ASP A 107 -10.66 -8.87 10.95
CA ASP A 107 -11.34 -10.04 10.40
C ASP A 107 -10.37 -11.01 9.68
N GLY A 108 -9.36 -10.46 9.02
CA GLY A 108 -8.36 -11.24 8.27
C GLY A 108 -7.27 -11.84 9.16
N LEU A 109 -6.96 -11.21 10.30
CA LEU A 109 -5.85 -11.57 11.17
C LEU A 109 -5.80 -13.08 11.53
N PRO A 110 -6.90 -13.73 11.98
CA PRO A 110 -6.85 -15.14 12.37
C PRO A 110 -6.58 -16.09 11.19
N LEU A 111 -6.89 -15.68 9.96
CA LEU A 111 -6.57 -16.45 8.76
C LEU A 111 -5.06 -16.43 8.51
N TYR A 112 -4.45 -15.25 8.56
CA TYR A 112 -3.04 -15.07 8.22
C TYR A 112 -2.12 -15.70 9.26
N GLU A 113 -2.48 -15.63 10.55
CA GLU A 113 -1.76 -16.37 11.62
C GLU A 113 -1.72 -17.87 11.35
N LYS A 114 -2.86 -18.46 10.94
CA LYS A 114 -2.94 -19.89 10.56
C LYS A 114 -2.14 -20.25 9.32
N LEU A 115 -1.79 -19.26 8.50
CA LEU A 115 -0.92 -19.42 7.32
C LEU A 115 0.56 -19.15 7.64
N GLY A 116 0.89 -18.88 8.91
CA GLY A 116 2.25 -18.68 9.39
C GLY A 116 2.76 -17.23 9.26
N PHE A 117 1.86 -16.26 9.08
CA PHE A 117 2.22 -14.86 9.22
C PHE A 117 2.31 -14.48 10.70
N VAL A 118 3.29 -13.64 11.01
CA VAL A 118 3.51 -13.09 12.35
C VAL A 118 3.33 -11.57 12.28
N ALA A 119 2.57 -11.02 13.22
CA ALA A 119 2.40 -9.57 13.36
C ALA A 119 3.75 -8.88 13.63
N THR A 120 3.98 -7.74 12.97
CA THR A 120 5.21 -6.96 13.11
C THR A 120 4.94 -5.62 13.79
N HIS A 121 3.95 -4.86 13.33
CA HIS A 121 3.56 -3.57 13.89
C HIS A 121 2.14 -3.17 13.47
N GLN A 122 1.59 -2.17 14.15
CA GLN A 122 0.33 -1.52 13.76
C GLN A 122 0.56 -0.45 12.71
N VAL A 123 -0.33 -0.41 11.71
CA VAL A 123 -0.44 0.67 10.74
C VAL A 123 -1.76 1.39 11.00
N VAL A 124 -1.66 2.70 11.21
CA VAL A 124 -2.74 3.59 11.57
C VAL A 124 -3.13 4.39 10.34
N ARG A 125 -4.42 4.38 10.00
CA ARG A 125 -4.95 5.17 8.88
C ARG A 125 -5.39 6.53 9.40
N HIS A 126 -4.88 7.58 8.76
CA HIS A 126 -5.33 8.95 8.96
C HIS A 126 -6.00 9.44 7.68
N GLN A 127 -7.23 9.90 7.77
CA GLN A 127 -7.92 10.45 6.60
C GLN A 127 -8.96 11.49 7.02
N GLY A 128 -9.29 12.39 6.10
CA GLY A 128 -10.24 13.46 6.36
C GLY A 128 -10.11 14.60 5.37
N VAL A 129 -10.82 15.69 5.65
CA VAL A 129 -10.73 16.92 4.87
C VAL A 129 -9.57 17.75 5.40
N VAL A 130 -8.61 18.05 4.53
CA VAL A 130 -7.40 18.79 4.87
C VAL A 130 -7.76 20.21 5.32
N GLY A 131 -7.24 20.60 6.49
CA GLY A 131 -7.29 21.97 6.98
C GLY A 131 -6.17 22.83 6.39
N GLN A 132 -5.93 24.01 6.97
CA GLN A 132 -4.82 24.85 6.56
C GLN A 132 -3.46 24.22 6.96
N VAL A 133 -2.54 24.12 5.99
CA VAL A 133 -1.18 23.60 6.19
C VAL A 133 -0.19 24.55 5.52
N ASP A 134 0.81 25.00 6.28
CA ASP A 134 1.84 25.90 5.77
C ASP A 134 2.82 25.15 4.86
N THR A 135 3.26 25.82 3.78
CA THR A 135 4.27 25.26 2.86
C THR A 135 5.66 25.38 3.48
N PRO A 136 6.41 24.28 3.63
CA PRO A 136 7.80 24.34 4.05
C PRO A 136 8.72 24.78 2.87
N GLU A 137 9.79 25.51 3.19
CA GLU A 137 10.72 26.08 2.19
C GLU A 137 11.81 25.09 1.73
N ASN A 138 12.09 24.05 2.52
CA ASN A 138 13.14 23.05 2.28
C ASN A 138 12.71 21.88 1.38
N VAL A 139 11.46 21.87 0.92
CA VAL A 139 10.90 20.82 0.06
C VAL A 139 10.60 21.40 -1.32
N GLY A 140 10.91 20.64 -2.37
CA GLY A 140 10.53 21.00 -3.73
C GLY A 140 10.05 19.78 -4.51
N TRP A 141 9.44 20.03 -5.67
CA TRP A 141 9.09 18.95 -6.60
C TRP A 141 10.35 18.32 -7.20
N PHE A 142 10.28 17.01 -7.45
CA PHE A 142 11.22 16.28 -8.30
C PHE A 142 11.15 16.86 -9.72
N GLY A 143 12.31 17.13 -10.31
CA GLY A 143 12.43 17.81 -11.59
C GLY A 143 13.49 17.18 -12.51
N PRO A 144 13.72 17.77 -13.70
CA PRO A 144 14.58 17.18 -14.73
C PRO A 144 16.04 16.94 -14.34
N GLY A 145 16.55 17.65 -13.34
CA GLY A 145 17.91 17.47 -12.82
C GLY A 145 18.04 16.32 -11.81
N ASP A 146 16.93 15.75 -11.34
CA ASP A 146 16.96 14.70 -10.34
C ASP A 146 17.10 13.31 -10.98
N ALA A 147 17.96 12.48 -10.39
CA ALA A 147 18.23 11.14 -10.88
C ALA A 147 17.23 10.12 -10.30
N MET A 148 16.31 9.64 -11.13
CA MET A 148 15.37 8.56 -10.77
C MET A 148 16.07 7.30 -10.20
N PRO A 149 17.25 6.87 -10.69
CA PRO A 149 17.98 5.76 -10.06
C PRO A 149 18.38 6.02 -8.60
N ALA A 150 18.77 7.25 -8.25
CA ALA A 150 19.13 7.60 -6.87
C ALA A 150 17.89 7.63 -5.96
N PHE A 151 16.77 8.16 -6.47
CA PHE A 151 15.48 8.12 -5.78
C PHE A 151 15.05 6.68 -5.46
N LYS A 152 15.10 5.79 -6.45
CA LYS A 152 14.76 4.36 -6.29
C LYS A 152 15.71 3.64 -5.34
N ALA A 153 17.00 3.97 -5.37
CA ALA A 153 17.97 3.43 -4.42
C ALA A 153 17.67 3.86 -2.96
N LEU A 154 17.21 5.10 -2.75
CA LEU A 154 16.80 5.59 -1.44
C LEU A 154 15.60 4.80 -0.90
N ASP A 155 14.60 4.53 -1.74
CA ASP A 155 13.47 3.69 -1.36
C ASP A 155 13.89 2.26 -1.03
N ARG A 156 14.75 1.66 -1.86
CA ARG A 156 15.28 0.31 -1.63
C ARG A 156 16.01 0.21 -0.29
N ALA A 157 16.76 1.25 0.09
CA ALA A 157 17.43 1.32 1.39
C ALA A 157 16.44 1.42 2.57
N ALA A 158 15.32 2.13 2.39
CA ALA A 158 14.30 2.32 3.43
C ALA A 158 13.35 1.12 3.57
N PHE A 159 12.88 0.57 2.46
CA PHE A 159 11.92 -0.53 2.41
C PHE A 159 12.58 -1.92 2.50
N GLY A 160 13.85 -2.00 2.13
CA GLY A 160 14.65 -3.23 2.14
C GLY A 160 14.36 -4.18 0.97
N ALA A 161 13.64 -3.73 -0.07
CA ALA A 161 13.38 -4.50 -1.29
C ALA A 161 13.23 -3.58 -2.50
N ASP A 162 13.34 -4.14 -3.69
CA ASP A 162 13.20 -3.41 -4.96
C ASP A 162 11.74 -3.11 -5.28
N ARG A 163 11.37 -1.83 -5.32
CA ARG A 163 10.03 -1.36 -5.70
C ARG A 163 10.06 -0.47 -6.94
N ASP A 164 11.02 -0.68 -7.83
CA ASP A 164 11.25 0.21 -8.98
C ASP A 164 10.01 0.34 -9.88
N ALA A 165 9.30 -0.77 -10.11
CA ALA A 165 8.07 -0.79 -10.92
C ALA A 165 6.92 0.00 -10.26
N LEU A 166 6.83 0.01 -8.93
CA LEU A 166 5.86 0.82 -8.21
C LEU A 166 6.16 2.32 -8.42
N HIS A 167 7.42 2.72 -8.31
CA HIS A 167 7.80 4.12 -8.55
C HIS A 167 7.61 4.55 -10.00
N ASP A 168 7.84 3.65 -10.96
CA ASP A 168 7.52 3.91 -12.38
C ASP A 168 6.01 4.08 -12.62
N ALA A 169 5.17 3.35 -11.87
CA ALA A 169 3.73 3.52 -11.92
C ALA A 169 3.29 4.83 -11.23
N LEU A 170 3.86 5.17 -10.08
CA LEU A 170 3.57 6.42 -9.35
C LEU A 170 3.97 7.66 -10.14
N ALA A 171 5.09 7.61 -10.87
CA ALA A 171 5.56 8.73 -11.71
C ALA A 171 4.57 9.10 -12.83
N LYS A 172 3.66 8.18 -13.21
CA LYS A 172 2.60 8.44 -14.20
C LYS A 172 1.36 9.09 -13.57
N GLU A 173 1.17 8.93 -12.26
CA GLU A 173 0.00 9.43 -11.52
C GLU A 173 0.21 10.86 -10.99
N GLY A 174 1.44 11.22 -10.65
CA GLY A 174 1.73 12.52 -10.05
C GLY A 174 3.21 12.79 -9.79
N PRO A 175 3.55 14.05 -9.44
CA PRO A 175 4.91 14.42 -9.11
C PRO A 175 5.33 13.90 -7.73
N PHE A 176 6.63 13.71 -7.54
CA PHE A 176 7.23 13.43 -6.23
C PHE A 176 7.70 14.72 -5.56
N ALA A 177 7.49 14.86 -4.26
CA ALA A 177 8.13 15.89 -3.44
C ALA A 177 9.47 15.35 -2.91
N VAL A 178 10.49 16.19 -2.81
CA VAL A 178 11.84 15.79 -2.38
C VAL A 178 12.49 16.82 -1.46
N VAL A 179 13.33 16.33 -0.55
CA VAL A 179 14.31 17.12 0.22
C VAL A 179 15.69 16.83 -0.36
N ARG A 180 16.49 17.88 -0.56
CA ARG A 180 17.83 17.78 -1.13
C ARG A 180 18.91 18.19 -0.12
N LYS A 181 20.09 17.56 -0.23
CA LYS A 181 21.32 17.96 0.44
C LYS A 181 22.42 18.09 -0.62
N GLY A 182 22.67 19.33 -1.06
CA GLY A 182 23.39 19.57 -2.31
C GLY A 182 22.59 19.02 -3.49
N ASP A 183 23.24 18.26 -4.37
CA ASP A 183 22.60 17.65 -5.54
C ASP A 183 21.91 16.30 -5.25
N ASN A 184 21.99 15.81 -4.01
CA ASN A 184 21.44 14.51 -3.63
C ASN A 184 20.05 14.62 -3.04
N ILE A 185 19.12 13.78 -3.52
CA ILE A 185 17.83 13.55 -2.86
C ILE A 185 18.08 12.71 -1.60
N VAL A 186 17.64 13.19 -0.45
CA VAL A 186 17.80 12.52 0.86
C VAL A 186 16.48 12.11 1.50
N ALA A 187 15.36 12.63 1.00
CA ALA A 187 14.03 12.22 1.40
C ALA A 187 13.05 12.50 0.26
N PHE A 188 11.96 11.73 0.18
CA PHE A 188 10.92 11.97 -0.81
C PHE A 188 9.54 11.56 -0.33
N ALA A 189 8.53 12.07 -1.02
CA ALA A 189 7.15 11.66 -0.86
C ALA A 189 6.44 11.58 -2.22
N ALA A 190 5.57 10.60 -2.37
CA ALA A 190 4.66 10.50 -3.51
C ALA A 190 3.22 10.84 -3.10
N THR A 191 2.43 11.21 -4.08
CA THR A 191 0.97 11.33 -3.94
C THR A 191 0.30 10.91 -5.23
N ARG A 192 -0.91 10.37 -5.13
CA ARG A 192 -1.73 10.00 -6.27
C ARG A 192 -3.20 10.12 -5.92
N SER A 193 -4.04 10.17 -6.93
CA SER A 193 -5.48 10.02 -6.73
C SER A 193 -5.80 8.63 -6.15
N PHE A 194 -6.77 8.57 -5.25
CA PHE A 194 -7.25 7.32 -4.65
C PHE A 194 -8.64 7.52 -4.03
N GLY A 195 -9.58 6.64 -4.36
CA GLY A 195 -10.93 6.65 -3.79
C GLY A 195 -11.61 8.00 -3.79
N MET A 196 -11.87 8.55 -2.58
CA MET A 196 -12.61 9.81 -2.39
C MET A 196 -11.77 11.07 -2.60
N GLY A 197 -10.47 10.94 -2.88
CA GLY A 197 -9.57 12.07 -3.06
C GLY A 197 -8.17 11.61 -3.41
N GLU A 198 -7.21 11.83 -2.52
CA GLU A 198 -5.81 11.49 -2.74
C GLU A 198 -5.24 10.64 -1.61
N VAL A 199 -4.22 9.84 -1.93
CA VAL A 199 -3.36 9.20 -0.94
C VAL A 199 -1.98 9.83 -0.99
N VAL A 200 -1.39 10.07 0.19
CA VAL A 200 0.02 10.45 0.33
C VAL A 200 0.79 9.20 0.73
N GLY A 201 1.87 8.91 0.00
CA GLY A 201 2.67 7.73 0.24
C GLY A 201 3.29 7.14 -1.04
N PRO A 202 4.49 6.54 -0.96
CA PRO A 202 5.27 6.41 0.26
C PRO A 202 5.94 7.73 0.65
N VAL A 203 6.28 7.88 1.92
CA VAL A 203 7.14 8.96 2.43
C VAL A 203 8.39 8.32 3.03
N VAL A 204 9.55 8.58 2.43
CA VAL A 204 10.84 8.04 2.84
C VAL A 204 11.71 9.19 3.32
N ALA A 205 12.26 9.06 4.52
CA ALA A 205 13.07 10.09 5.17
C ALA A 205 14.02 9.49 6.22
N GLU A 206 15.03 10.25 6.64
CA GLU A 206 15.93 9.87 7.75
C GLU A 206 15.24 10.05 9.11
N ASN A 207 14.35 11.05 9.21
CA ASN A 207 13.74 11.44 10.48
C ASN A 207 12.31 12.00 10.30
N ALA A 208 11.60 12.14 11.42
CA ALA A 208 10.21 12.58 11.45
C ALA A 208 10.01 14.05 11.01
N GLU A 209 11.04 14.90 11.10
CA GLU A 209 10.98 16.30 10.67
C GLU A 209 10.93 16.38 9.14
N GLN A 210 11.82 15.67 8.44
CA GLN A 210 11.77 15.54 6.99
C GLN A 210 10.44 14.93 6.52
N ALA A 211 9.95 13.87 7.19
CA ALA A 211 8.67 13.27 6.86
C ALA A 211 7.51 14.25 7.05
N ARG A 212 7.50 15.02 8.15
CA ARG A 212 6.53 16.10 8.38
C ARG A 212 6.55 17.11 7.25
N ASP A 213 7.73 17.63 6.90
CA ASP A 213 7.85 18.70 5.90
C ASP A 213 7.40 18.20 4.52
N LEU A 214 7.76 16.97 4.14
CA LEU A 214 7.28 16.35 2.90
C LEU A 214 5.75 16.22 2.85
N ILE A 215 5.12 15.78 3.95
CA ILE A 215 3.66 15.70 4.04
C ILE A 215 3.06 17.11 4.00
N ALA A 216 3.60 18.06 4.75
CA ALA A 216 3.12 19.45 4.77
C ALA A 216 3.15 20.07 3.37
N PHE A 217 4.24 19.86 2.64
CA PHE A 217 4.40 20.34 1.26
C PHE A 217 3.35 19.74 0.32
N ILE A 218 3.07 18.44 0.42
CA ILE A 218 2.02 17.79 -0.39
C ILE A 218 0.63 18.29 0.00
N LEU A 219 0.36 18.53 1.28
CA LEU A 219 -0.95 18.99 1.77
C LEU A 219 -1.17 20.50 1.55
N SER A 220 -0.11 21.29 1.38
CA SER A 220 -0.23 22.72 1.16
C SER A 220 -1.05 23.03 -0.10
N GLY A 221 -1.99 23.98 0.03
CA GLY A 221 -2.93 24.33 -1.04
C GLY A 221 -4.03 23.28 -1.30
N LYS A 222 -4.14 22.24 -0.47
CA LYS A 222 -5.20 21.22 -0.56
C LYS A 222 -6.32 21.39 0.46
N GLU A 223 -6.45 22.57 1.07
CA GLU A 223 -7.54 22.87 2.01
C GLU A 223 -8.90 22.51 1.38
N GLY A 224 -9.74 21.80 2.15
CA GLY A 224 -11.05 21.33 1.68
C GLY A 224 -11.04 20.04 0.86
N ARG A 225 -9.87 19.46 0.55
CA ARG A 225 -9.77 18.17 -0.16
C ARG A 225 -9.70 16.98 0.79
N PHE A 226 -10.25 15.85 0.38
CA PHE A 226 -10.13 14.60 1.13
C PHE A 226 -8.77 13.93 0.86
N VAL A 227 -8.02 13.63 1.91
CA VAL A 227 -6.72 12.96 1.81
C VAL A 227 -6.65 11.79 2.79
N ARG A 228 -5.94 10.72 2.39
CA ARG A 228 -5.60 9.58 3.23
C ARG A 228 -4.08 9.41 3.33
N ILE A 229 -3.61 9.05 4.52
CA ILE A 229 -2.22 8.77 4.86
C ILE A 229 -2.20 7.53 5.78
N ASP A 230 -1.45 6.49 5.42
CA ASP A 230 -1.27 5.30 6.25
C ASP A 230 0.13 5.29 6.84
N ILE A 231 0.24 5.33 8.17
CA ILE A 231 1.52 5.42 8.89
C ILE A 231 1.74 4.23 9.83
N PRO A 232 2.98 3.74 9.99
CA PRO A 232 3.31 2.92 11.16
C PRO A 232 3.00 3.71 12.44
N GLU A 233 2.41 3.07 13.44
CA GLU A 233 2.07 3.71 14.72
C GLU A 233 3.29 4.38 15.38
N GLN A 234 4.48 3.82 15.16
CA GLN A 234 5.74 4.28 15.72
C GLN A 234 6.30 5.53 15.03
N SER A 235 5.68 6.01 13.94
CA SER A 235 6.11 7.20 13.18
C SER A 235 6.02 8.50 13.99
N ARG A 236 5.19 8.53 15.05
CA ARG A 236 4.88 9.72 15.88
C ARG A 236 4.26 10.89 15.11
N LEU A 237 3.67 10.64 13.94
CA LEU A 237 3.02 11.67 13.11
C LEU A 237 1.51 11.83 13.41
N SER A 238 0.87 10.89 14.12
CA SER A 238 -0.59 10.88 14.29
C SER A 238 -1.18 12.18 14.86
N SER A 239 -0.60 12.73 15.94
CA SER A 239 -1.12 13.97 16.55
C SER A 239 -1.00 15.18 15.63
N LEU A 240 0.00 15.19 14.75
CA LEU A 240 0.19 16.23 13.75
C LEU A 240 -0.85 16.09 12.62
N LEU A 241 -1.01 14.88 12.07
CA LEU A 241 -1.99 14.62 11.02
C LEU A 241 -3.42 15.00 11.47
N ALA A 242 -3.76 14.70 12.72
CA ALA A 242 -5.06 15.11 13.30
C ALA A 242 -5.24 16.63 13.31
N ARG A 243 -4.20 17.42 13.60
CA ARG A 243 -4.26 18.90 13.55
C ARG A 243 -4.43 19.44 12.13
N TRP A 244 -3.97 18.71 11.12
CA TRP A 244 -4.17 19.05 9.71
C TRP A 244 -5.52 18.55 9.15
N GLY A 245 -6.45 18.13 10.01
CA GLY A 245 -7.78 17.67 9.60
C GLY A 245 -7.85 16.20 9.20
N LEU A 246 -6.80 15.42 9.48
CA LEU A 246 -6.71 13.98 9.18
C LEU A 246 -6.71 13.17 10.49
N PRO A 247 -7.87 13.01 11.16
CA PRO A 247 -7.97 12.19 12.37
C PRO A 247 -7.63 10.72 12.09
N HIS A 248 -7.34 9.96 13.14
CA HIS A 248 -7.17 8.51 13.06
C HIS A 248 -8.52 7.85 12.78
N GLU A 249 -8.61 7.11 11.68
CA GLU A 249 -9.78 6.34 11.25
C GLU A 249 -9.43 4.87 10.95
N GLY A 250 -9.23 4.12 12.02
CA GLY A 250 -8.94 2.69 11.97
C GLY A 250 -7.51 2.36 11.57
N GLY A 251 -7.24 1.07 11.41
CA GLY A 251 -5.90 0.57 11.16
C GLY A 251 -5.89 -0.88 10.74
N VAL A 252 -4.68 -1.36 10.47
CA VAL A 252 -4.39 -2.73 10.06
C VAL A 252 -3.11 -3.20 10.74
N VAL A 253 -2.96 -4.50 10.92
CA VAL A 253 -1.76 -5.11 11.48
C VAL A 253 -0.83 -5.51 10.33
N ALA A 254 0.36 -4.92 10.25
CA ALA A 254 1.37 -5.41 9.32
C ALA A 254 1.87 -6.78 9.79
N MET A 255 2.02 -7.72 8.86
CA MET A 255 2.47 -9.08 9.14
C MET A 255 3.48 -9.56 8.11
N ALA A 256 4.36 -10.46 8.51
CA ALA A 256 5.37 -11.08 7.66
C ALA A 256 5.41 -12.60 7.82
N ARG A 257 5.80 -13.31 6.76
CA ARG A 257 6.01 -14.77 6.72
C ARG A 257 7.27 -15.07 5.93
N GLY A 258 8.14 -15.93 6.48
CA GLY A 258 9.38 -16.35 5.81
C GLY A 258 10.49 -15.30 5.82
N ALA A 259 10.50 -14.39 6.80
CA ALA A 259 11.59 -13.43 6.96
C ALA A 259 12.89 -14.16 7.36
N THR A 260 13.95 -13.99 6.57
CA THR A 260 15.23 -14.71 6.73
C THR A 260 16.41 -13.81 7.11
N GLY A 261 16.18 -12.52 7.37
CA GLY A 261 17.24 -11.54 7.59
C GLY A 261 17.29 -10.94 9.01
N GLU A 262 18.49 -10.60 9.45
CA GLU A 262 18.70 -9.68 10.58
C GLU A 262 18.27 -8.26 10.16
N SER A 263 17.42 -7.62 10.97
CA SER A 263 17.00 -6.25 10.75
C SER A 263 18.16 -5.30 11.09
N LYS A 264 18.87 -4.83 10.06
CA LYS A 264 19.72 -3.65 10.22
C LYS A 264 18.82 -2.44 10.39
N THR A 265 19.16 -1.56 11.33
CA THR A 265 18.48 -0.26 11.43
C THR A 265 18.90 0.58 10.21
N PRO A 266 17.99 0.88 9.28
CA PRO A 266 18.36 1.62 8.09
C PRO A 266 18.57 3.11 8.42
N GLU A 267 19.44 3.77 7.66
CA GLU A 267 19.70 5.21 7.77
C GLU A 267 18.47 6.04 7.39
N VAL A 268 17.68 5.53 6.44
CA VAL A 268 16.38 6.07 6.02
C VAL A 268 15.25 5.07 6.26
N ARG A 269 14.04 5.56 6.47
CA ARG A 269 12.87 4.73 6.80
C ARG A 269 11.65 5.19 6.03
N THR A 270 10.73 4.25 5.82
CA THR A 270 9.39 4.53 5.31
C THR A 270 8.50 5.03 6.46
N PHE A 271 8.17 6.32 6.47
CA PHE A 271 7.29 6.95 7.46
C PHE A 271 5.80 6.84 7.10
N VAL A 272 5.50 6.70 5.81
CA VAL A 272 4.15 6.54 5.26
C VAL A 272 4.22 5.46 4.20
N LEU A 273 3.29 4.49 4.25
CA LEU A 273 3.21 3.40 3.28
C LEU A 273 2.80 3.94 1.90
N ALA A 274 3.20 3.27 0.81
CA ALA A 274 2.68 3.59 -0.52
C ALA A 274 1.16 3.32 -0.60
N SER A 275 0.74 2.25 0.06
CA SER A 275 -0.64 1.93 0.44
C SER A 275 -0.63 0.74 1.39
N GLN A 276 -1.74 0.47 2.06
CA GLN A 276 -1.89 -0.78 2.83
C GLN A 276 -1.66 -2.05 1.96
N ALA A 277 -1.93 -2.00 0.65
CA ALA A 277 -1.72 -3.11 -0.27
C ALA A 277 -0.25 -3.33 -0.66
N LEU A 278 0.58 -2.28 -0.68
CA LEU A 278 1.91 -2.31 -1.27
C LEU A 278 3.05 -2.01 -0.29
N GLY A 279 2.71 -1.67 0.96
CA GLY A 279 3.68 -1.32 2.00
C GLY A 279 4.31 0.06 1.82
#